data_AF-A0A2I0EQZ7-F1
#
_entry.id   AF-A0A2I0EQZ7-F1
#
_cell.length_a   1.000
_cell.length_b   1.000
_cell.length_c   1.000
_cell.angle_alpha   90.00
_cell.angle_beta   90.00
_cell.angle_gamma   90.00
#
_symmetry.space_group_name_H-M   'P 1'
#
loop_
_entity.id
_entity.type
_entity.pdbx_description
1 polymer ?
#
loop_
_entity_poly.entity_id
_entity_poly.type
_entity_poly.pdbx_seq_one_letter_code
_entity_poly.pdbx_strand_id
1 'polypeptide(L)'
;MKFSLLKSASLISVILLTTTACAQQSATDTIKNNVNQAPQNSASIQSTQATSSVSKAVDSQLRQLLSQAGIKTQITSIVPSKLPNMYQVNLAGQPPLHITKEGKYVIQGELQKNPSKRVVTKKPARSSSLQVGKPVSASLKSDLLANMGALKNMSAKTPFFYTAVPGVIWGATLEGVPFLLSDDGQYITDGEISVIENGQFIGLDGNFEPLKNQAVFATLDHSQLITYPATSPEKAVIYVANDVNCPYCRRLHQQLPMLNAKGVTVKTIGYPIYEKSPEQMRAIWCQASEDGRRRAFDKAMLQGKMTPAPANCKADYVTPNREKSAGLAVMATPAIYREDGVLYQASFESPEFLEFLGVD
;
A
#
# COMPACT_ATOMS: atom_id res chain seq x y z
N MET A 1 -41.34 -1.72 34.64
CA MET A 1 -41.13 -3.02 35.31
C MET A 1 -39.68 -3.14 35.74
N LYS A 2 -39.47 -3.74 36.92
CA LYS A 2 -38.26 -3.76 37.75
C LYS A 2 -37.18 -4.74 37.26
N PHE A 3 -35.92 -4.34 37.49
CA PHE A 3 -34.70 -5.09 37.89
C PHE A 3 -34.43 -6.52 37.38
N SER A 4 -33.18 -6.76 36.92
CA SER A 4 -32.17 -7.42 37.77
C SER A 4 -30.75 -7.36 37.18
N LEU A 5 -29.81 -6.96 38.04
CA LEU A 5 -28.36 -7.08 37.92
C LEU A 5 -27.93 -8.46 38.41
N LEU A 6 -26.94 -9.09 37.78
CA LEU A 6 -26.14 -10.15 38.41
C LEU A 6 -24.66 -9.99 38.04
N LYS A 7 -23.87 -9.67 39.08
CA LYS A 7 -22.41 -9.78 39.16
C LYS A 7 -22.05 -11.16 39.71
N SER A 8 -20.96 -11.76 39.21
CA SER A 8 -20.08 -12.68 39.94
C SER A 8 -18.99 -13.20 38.98
N ALA A 9 -17.80 -13.62 39.38
CA ALA A 9 -16.90 -13.31 40.47
C ALA A 9 -15.57 -13.98 40.05
N SER A 10 -14.45 -13.34 40.37
CA SER A 10 -13.09 -13.80 40.04
C SER A 10 -12.70 -15.01 40.89
N LEU A 11 -12.00 -15.98 40.32
CA LEU A 11 -11.32 -17.06 41.05
C LEU A 11 -9.89 -17.20 40.54
N ILE A 12 -8.99 -16.70 41.38
CA ILE A 12 -7.53 -16.83 41.33
C ILE A 12 -7.19 -18.24 41.82
N SER A 13 -6.46 -19.02 41.02
CA SER A 13 -5.75 -20.20 41.49
C SER A 13 -4.26 -20.07 41.18
N VAL A 14 -3.52 -19.83 42.25
CA VAL A 14 -2.06 -19.86 42.33
C VAL A 14 -1.63 -21.32 42.52
N ILE A 15 -0.76 -21.83 41.65
CA ILE A 15 0.01 -23.05 41.92
C ILE A 15 1.49 -22.70 41.69
N LEU A 16 2.20 -22.64 42.82
CA LEU A 16 3.65 -22.63 42.97
C LEU A 16 4.20 -24.07 43.00
N LEU A 17 5.53 -24.19 42.86
CA LEU A 17 6.43 -25.35 43.11
C LEU A 17 6.73 -26.18 41.85
N THR A 18 7.97 -26.51 41.46
CA THR A 18 9.27 -26.55 42.16
C THR A 18 10.43 -26.45 41.17
N THR A 19 11.52 -25.85 41.66
CA THR A 19 12.89 -25.80 41.13
C THR A 19 13.56 -27.19 41.03
N THR A 20 14.22 -27.49 39.91
CA THR A 20 15.31 -28.48 39.85
C THR A 20 16.65 -27.77 39.74
N ALA A 21 17.50 -28.04 40.72
CA ALA A 21 18.82 -27.46 40.90
C ALA A 21 19.88 -28.10 40.00
N CYS A 22 20.91 -27.32 39.69
CA CYS A 22 22.17 -27.73 39.07
C CYS A 22 23.11 -28.40 40.09
N ALA A 23 23.95 -29.32 39.61
CA ALA A 23 25.29 -29.65 40.14
C ALA A 23 26.16 -29.98 38.89
N GLN A 24 27.22 -29.23 38.52
CA GLN A 24 28.52 -29.03 39.18
C GLN A 24 29.34 -30.35 39.14
N GLN A 25 30.60 -30.45 38.68
CA GLN A 25 31.70 -29.50 38.64
C GLN A 25 32.82 -29.96 37.69
N SER A 26 33.54 -28.96 37.18
CA SER A 26 34.85 -28.92 36.54
C SER A 26 35.94 -29.85 37.10
N ALA A 27 36.84 -30.30 36.22
CA ALA A 27 38.25 -30.49 36.54
C ALA A 27 39.12 -30.04 35.36
N THR A 28 40.00 -29.08 35.65
CA THR A 28 41.05 -28.53 34.81
C THR A 28 42.29 -29.42 34.96
N ASP A 29 43.03 -29.69 33.88
CA ASP A 29 44.48 -29.85 34.02
C ASP A 29 45.23 -29.51 32.73
N THR A 30 46.39 -28.89 32.94
CA THR A 30 47.22 -28.18 31.96
C THR A 30 48.47 -28.99 31.65
N ILE A 31 48.81 -29.24 30.39
CA ILE A 31 50.19 -29.56 29.98
C ILE A 31 50.55 -28.82 28.69
N LYS A 32 51.66 -28.08 28.75
CA LYS A 32 52.37 -27.43 27.64
C LYS A 32 53.13 -28.48 26.81
N ASN A 33 53.21 -28.32 25.49
CA ASN A 33 54.46 -28.22 24.74
C ASN A 33 54.24 -28.06 23.23
N ASN A 34 55.22 -27.39 22.62
CA ASN A 34 55.25 -26.79 21.30
C ASN A 34 56.05 -27.70 20.34
N VAL A 35 55.48 -28.15 19.21
CA VAL A 35 56.25 -28.63 18.03
C VAL A 35 55.43 -28.43 16.75
N ASN A 36 56.05 -27.75 15.78
CA ASN A 36 55.67 -27.69 14.37
C ASN A 36 55.58 -29.09 13.76
N GLN A 37 54.40 -29.49 13.28
CA GLN A 37 54.27 -30.46 12.18
C GLN A 37 53.11 -30.06 11.28
N ALA A 38 53.44 -29.81 10.02
CA ALA A 38 52.47 -29.70 8.95
C ALA A 38 51.77 -31.04 8.72
N PRO A 39 50.46 -31.03 8.40
CA PRO A 39 49.90 -32.07 7.56
C PRO A 39 49.24 -31.49 6.32
N GLN A 40 49.64 -32.06 5.19
CA GLN A 40 48.81 -32.20 3.99
C GLN A 40 47.38 -32.56 4.40
N ASN A 41 46.39 -31.76 3.96
CA ASN A 41 45.00 -32.16 4.00
C ASN A 41 44.25 -31.63 2.78
N SER A 42 44.08 -32.54 1.81
CA SER A 42 42.93 -32.57 0.92
C SER A 42 41.66 -32.73 1.76
N ALA A 43 40.84 -31.68 1.84
CA ALA A 43 39.46 -31.77 2.29
C ALA A 43 38.63 -30.65 1.66
N SER A 44 37.73 -31.07 0.77
CA SER A 44 36.42 -30.49 0.44
C SER A 44 36.17 -29.04 0.86
N ILE A 45 36.02 -28.16 -0.15
CA ILE A 45 35.25 -26.91 -0.03
C ILE A 45 33.81 -27.32 0.26
N GLN A 46 33.50 -27.48 1.54
CA GLN A 46 32.14 -27.64 2.00
C GLN A 46 31.55 -26.25 2.02
N SER A 47 30.70 -25.98 1.03
CA SER A 47 29.87 -24.79 0.94
C SER A 47 28.97 -24.72 2.18
N THR A 48 29.45 -24.04 3.21
CA THR A 48 28.60 -23.56 4.29
C THR A 48 27.64 -22.53 3.69
N GLN A 49 26.45 -23.01 3.32
CA GLN A 49 25.28 -22.15 3.23
C GLN A 49 25.09 -21.54 4.62
N ALA A 50 25.62 -20.33 4.80
CA ALA A 50 25.36 -19.53 5.98
C ALA A 50 23.85 -19.28 6.04
N THR A 51 23.16 -20.02 6.90
CA THR A 51 21.91 -19.58 7.49
C THR A 51 22.23 -18.26 8.19
N SER A 52 21.92 -17.15 7.53
CA SER A 52 22.27 -15.81 8.02
C SER A 52 21.54 -15.56 9.34
N SER A 53 22.17 -15.86 10.47
CA SER A 53 21.64 -15.60 11.79
C SER A 53 21.62 -14.09 12.06
N VAL A 54 20.63 -13.64 12.84
CA VAL A 54 20.56 -12.23 13.26
C VAL A 54 21.66 -11.97 14.28
N SER A 55 22.44 -10.90 14.09
CA SER A 55 23.47 -10.53 15.06
C SER A 55 22.84 -10.14 16.41
N LYS A 56 23.51 -10.45 17.53
CA LYS A 56 23.05 -10.10 18.88
C LYS A 56 22.77 -8.60 19.06
N ALA A 57 23.54 -7.75 18.38
CA ALA A 57 23.35 -6.29 18.43
C ALA A 57 22.02 -5.87 17.80
N VAL A 58 21.71 -6.37 16.60
CA VAL A 58 20.43 -6.10 15.92
C VAL A 58 19.25 -6.66 16.72
N ASP A 59 19.36 -7.88 17.24
CA ASP A 59 18.32 -8.49 18.08
C ASP A 59 18.01 -7.61 19.30
N SER A 60 19.05 -7.23 20.06
CA SER A 60 18.90 -6.37 21.25
C SER A 60 18.31 -5.00 20.91
N GLN A 61 18.79 -4.37 19.83
CA GLN A 61 18.28 -3.08 19.35
C GLN A 61 16.79 -3.14 19.02
N LEU A 62 16.37 -4.13 18.21
CA LEU A 62 14.98 -4.24 17.78
C LEU A 62 14.04 -4.57 18.95
N ARG A 63 14.46 -5.42 19.90
CA ARG A 63 13.68 -5.69 21.12
C ARG A 63 13.47 -4.42 21.95
N GLN A 64 14.53 -3.64 22.13
CA GLN A 64 14.46 -2.38 22.88
C GLN A 64 13.52 -1.39 22.19
N LEU A 65 13.69 -1.19 20.88
CA LEU A 65 12.88 -0.25 20.09
C LEU A 65 11.40 -0.64 20.11
N LEU A 66 11.07 -1.91 19.91
CA LEU A 66 9.68 -2.38 19.92
C LEU A 66 9.04 -2.24 21.30
N SER A 67 9.80 -2.52 22.37
CA SER A 67 9.32 -2.31 23.73
C SER A 67 9.04 -0.82 24.02
N GLN A 68 9.90 0.08 23.56
CA GLN A 68 9.71 1.53 23.66
C GLN A 68 8.50 2.00 22.84
N ALA A 69 8.30 1.42 21.65
CA ALA A 69 7.14 1.66 20.79
C ALA A 69 5.82 1.09 21.31
N GLY A 70 5.82 0.49 22.51
CA GLY A 70 4.62 0.01 23.19
C GLY A 70 4.22 -1.43 22.84
N ILE A 71 5.07 -2.19 22.14
CA ILE A 71 4.84 -3.62 21.91
C ILE A 71 5.12 -4.38 23.20
N LYS A 72 4.04 -4.77 23.89
CA LYS A 72 4.08 -5.49 25.17
C LYS A 72 4.11 -7.01 25.01
N THR A 73 3.78 -7.51 23.82
CA THR A 73 3.75 -8.95 23.52
C THR A 73 5.16 -9.53 23.56
N GLN A 74 5.29 -10.75 24.11
CA GLN A 74 6.59 -11.42 24.16
C GLN A 74 7.13 -11.67 22.75
N ILE A 75 8.32 -11.15 22.46
CA ILE A 75 9.07 -11.46 21.23
C ILE A 75 9.75 -12.82 21.40
N THR A 76 9.25 -13.83 20.69
CA THR A 76 9.76 -15.21 20.76
C THR A 76 11.05 -15.38 19.98
N SER A 77 11.17 -14.74 18.82
CA SER A 77 12.37 -14.76 17.99
C SER A 77 12.43 -13.59 17.01
N ILE A 78 13.64 -13.24 16.59
CA ILE A 78 13.89 -12.30 15.50
C ILE A 78 14.76 -13.02 14.47
N VAL A 79 14.29 -13.12 13.23
CA VAL A 79 14.95 -13.83 12.13
C VAL A 79 14.97 -12.96 10.86
N PRO A 80 15.80 -13.25 9.85
CA PRO A 80 15.69 -12.55 8.57
C PRO A 80 14.30 -12.73 7.96
N SER A 81 13.71 -11.63 7.47
CA SER A 81 12.42 -11.66 6.77
C SER A 81 12.57 -12.25 5.37
N LYS A 82 11.46 -12.75 4.81
CA LYS A 82 11.36 -13.03 3.37
C LYS A 82 11.17 -11.77 2.53
N LEU A 83 10.74 -10.67 3.15
CA LEU A 83 10.87 -9.35 2.55
C LEU A 83 12.33 -8.88 2.65
N PRO A 84 12.90 -8.37 1.55
CA PRO A 84 14.26 -7.87 1.58
C PRO A 84 14.47 -6.70 2.56
N ASN A 85 15.68 -6.64 3.14
CA ASN A 85 16.10 -5.58 4.08
C ASN A 85 15.23 -5.48 5.35
N MET A 86 14.52 -6.56 5.70
CA MET A 86 13.70 -6.62 6.90
C MET A 86 14.03 -7.85 7.75
N TYR A 87 13.64 -7.78 9.01
CA TYR A 87 13.65 -8.88 9.97
C TYR A 87 12.20 -9.24 10.32
N GLN A 88 11.92 -10.53 10.45
CA GLN A 88 10.66 -11.01 10.99
C GLN A 88 10.79 -11.16 12.50
N VAL A 89 9.90 -10.48 13.22
CA VAL A 89 9.76 -10.51 14.67
C VAL A 89 8.53 -11.35 14.97
N ASN A 90 8.76 -12.53 15.55
CA ASN A 90 7.70 -13.44 15.94
C ASN A 90 7.20 -13.07 17.34
N LEU A 91 5.90 -12.85 17.45
CA LEU A 91 5.24 -12.46 18.69
C LEU A 91 4.43 -13.64 19.24
N ALA A 92 4.43 -13.83 20.55
CA ALA A 92 3.65 -14.88 21.18
C ALA A 92 2.14 -14.64 20.98
N GLY A 93 1.46 -15.57 20.31
CA GLY A 93 0.01 -15.53 20.11
C GLY A 93 -0.49 -14.43 19.16
N GLN A 94 0.39 -13.82 18.35
CA GLN A 94 0.02 -12.78 17.39
C GLN A 94 0.75 -13.00 16.04
N PRO A 95 0.20 -12.50 14.92
CA PRO A 95 0.92 -12.47 13.65
C PRO A 95 2.28 -11.77 13.79
N PRO A 96 3.27 -12.14 12.97
CA PRO A 96 4.59 -11.54 13.02
C PRO A 96 4.56 -10.08 12.56
N LEU A 97 5.62 -9.37 12.91
CA LEU A 97 5.97 -8.07 12.34
C LEU A 97 7.21 -8.21 11.47
N HIS A 98 7.23 -7.54 10.33
CA HIS A 98 8.43 -7.37 9.51
C HIS A 98 8.95 -5.96 9.74
N ILE A 99 10.19 -5.82 10.20
CA ILE A 99 10.78 -4.54 10.59
C ILE A 99 12.11 -4.31 9.88
N THR A 100 12.32 -3.10 9.37
CA THR A 100 13.62 -2.68 8.82
C THR A 100 14.73 -2.77 9.87
N LYS A 101 15.98 -2.94 9.43
CA LYS A 101 17.14 -3.06 10.33
C LYS A 101 17.25 -1.90 11.33
N GLU A 102 16.95 -0.69 10.87
CA GLU A 102 17.00 0.54 11.66
C GLU A 102 15.77 0.69 12.57
N GLY A 103 14.73 -0.13 12.37
CA GLY A 103 13.51 -0.11 13.17
C GLY A 103 12.47 0.92 12.74
N LYS A 104 12.68 1.63 11.63
CA LYS A 104 11.81 2.73 11.19
C LYS A 104 10.49 2.25 10.59
N TYR A 105 10.54 1.29 9.67
CA TYR A 105 9.36 0.80 8.98
C TYR A 105 8.97 -0.59 9.46
N VAL A 106 7.68 -0.79 9.67
CA VAL A 106 7.05 -2.03 10.14
C VAL A 106 5.93 -2.44 9.20
N ILE A 107 5.83 -3.72 8.87
CA ILE A 107 4.72 -4.33 8.16
C ILE A 107 4.19 -5.47 9.03
N GLN A 108 2.93 -5.41 9.44
CA GLN A 108 2.30 -6.46 10.23
C GLN A 108 1.65 -7.50 9.32
N GLY A 109 1.74 -8.78 9.70
CA GLY A 109 1.02 -9.87 9.04
C GLY A 109 1.93 -10.92 8.44
N GLU A 110 1.32 -11.96 7.88
CA GLU A 110 2.02 -13.09 7.28
C GLU A 110 2.46 -12.78 5.85
N LEU A 111 3.60 -13.37 5.46
CA LEU A 111 4.05 -13.34 4.06
C LEU A 111 3.56 -14.59 3.33
N GLN A 112 2.69 -14.38 2.35
CA GLN A 112 2.23 -15.43 1.47
C GLN A 112 3.25 -15.65 0.35
N LYS A 113 3.65 -16.91 0.14
CA LYS A 113 4.50 -17.26 -0.99
C LYS A 113 3.69 -17.13 -2.29
N ASN A 114 4.22 -16.39 -3.26
CA ASN A 114 3.65 -16.37 -4.60
C ASN A 114 3.70 -17.81 -5.20
N PRO A 115 2.57 -18.36 -5.66
CA PRO A 115 2.50 -19.71 -6.23
C PRO A 115 3.20 -19.84 -7.59
N SER A 116 3.54 -18.72 -8.23
CA SER A 116 4.21 -18.69 -9.52
C SER A 116 5.63 -19.26 -9.44
N LYS A 117 6.05 -19.92 -10.52
CA LYS A 117 7.46 -20.30 -10.68
C LYS A 117 8.28 -19.03 -10.88
N ARG A 118 9.38 -18.89 -10.15
CA ARG A 118 10.35 -17.81 -10.36
C ARG A 118 11.03 -18.01 -11.72
N VAL A 119 10.77 -17.11 -12.66
CA VAL A 119 11.35 -17.11 -14.01
C VAL A 119 12.57 -16.18 -14.05
N VAL A 120 12.43 -14.98 -13.51
CA VAL A 120 13.49 -13.99 -13.40
C VAL A 120 14.19 -14.12 -12.06
N THR A 121 15.48 -14.47 -12.10
CA THR A 121 16.30 -14.74 -10.90
C THR A 121 17.26 -13.61 -10.54
N LYS A 122 17.51 -12.67 -11.46
CA LYS A 122 18.37 -11.52 -11.23
C LYS A 122 17.85 -10.70 -10.05
N LYS A 123 18.76 -10.21 -9.21
CA LYS A 123 18.41 -9.37 -8.07
C LYS A 123 18.11 -7.94 -8.58
N PRO A 124 16.93 -7.37 -8.29
CA PRO A 124 16.63 -6.00 -8.68
C PRO A 124 17.55 -4.99 -7.99
N ALA A 125 17.79 -3.86 -8.66
CA ALA A 125 18.36 -2.70 -8.01
C ALA A 125 17.34 -2.14 -7.00
N ARG A 126 17.78 -1.93 -5.76
CA ARG A 126 16.93 -1.44 -4.67
C ARG A 126 16.57 0.03 -4.91
N SER A 127 15.35 0.40 -4.54
CA SER A 127 14.89 1.78 -4.60
C SER A 127 15.62 2.68 -3.60
N SER A 128 15.70 3.96 -3.94
CA SER A 128 16.07 5.05 -3.04
C SER A 128 14.83 5.77 -2.50
N SER A 129 15.02 6.59 -1.47
CA SER A 129 13.96 7.46 -0.92
C SER A 129 13.40 8.45 -1.96
N LEU A 130 14.17 8.83 -2.98
CA LEU A 130 13.73 9.71 -4.07
C LEU A 130 12.74 9.05 -5.04
N GLN A 131 12.55 7.74 -4.93
CA GLN A 131 11.65 6.97 -5.77
C GLN A 131 10.31 6.66 -5.11
N VAL A 132 10.15 6.94 -3.81
CA VAL A 132 8.91 6.67 -3.07
C VAL A 132 7.71 7.28 -3.80
N GLY A 133 6.67 6.47 -4.00
CA GLY A 133 5.46 6.87 -4.74
C GLY A 133 5.62 6.94 -6.26
N LYS A 134 6.82 6.75 -6.82
CA LYS A 134 7.00 6.69 -8.28
C LYS A 134 6.67 5.29 -8.83
N PRO A 135 6.13 5.19 -10.06
CA PRO A 135 5.97 3.91 -10.74
C PRO A 135 7.31 3.19 -10.81
N VAL A 136 7.28 1.86 -10.68
CA VAL A 136 8.49 1.06 -10.92
C VAL A 136 8.96 1.19 -12.37
N SER A 137 10.25 1.01 -12.61
CA SER A 137 10.79 1.04 -13.97
C SER A 137 10.12 -0.02 -14.87
N ALA A 138 10.04 0.25 -16.17
CA ALA A 138 9.45 -0.69 -17.13
C ALA A 138 10.12 -2.08 -17.08
N SER A 139 11.44 -2.13 -16.88
CA SER A 139 12.17 -3.39 -16.68
C SER A 139 11.70 -4.11 -15.41
N LEU A 140 11.64 -3.42 -14.27
CA LEU A 140 11.22 -4.05 -13.02
C LEU A 140 9.78 -4.53 -13.09
N LYS A 141 8.88 -3.74 -13.70
CA LYS A 141 7.49 -4.17 -13.95
C LYS A 141 7.44 -5.44 -14.80
N SER A 142 8.21 -5.52 -15.88
CA SER A 142 8.29 -6.72 -16.72
C SER A 142 8.81 -7.93 -15.94
N ASP A 143 9.84 -7.74 -15.11
CA ASP A 143 10.43 -8.81 -14.31
C ASP A 143 9.45 -9.33 -13.24
N LEU A 144 8.74 -8.43 -12.55
CA LEU A 144 7.70 -8.79 -11.59
C LEU A 144 6.58 -9.60 -12.24
N LEU A 145 6.05 -9.13 -13.36
CA LEU A 145 4.97 -9.82 -14.07
C LEU A 145 5.40 -11.21 -14.58
N ALA A 146 6.64 -11.35 -15.05
CA ALA A 146 7.18 -12.66 -15.42
C ALA A 146 7.24 -13.64 -14.23
N ASN A 147 7.47 -13.13 -13.01
CA ASN A 147 7.45 -13.91 -11.78
C ASN A 147 6.04 -14.09 -11.18
N MET A 148 4.99 -13.53 -11.78
CA MET A 148 3.62 -13.58 -11.26
C MET A 148 2.65 -14.36 -12.19
N GLY A 149 3.18 -15.19 -13.09
CA GLY A 149 2.39 -15.84 -14.14
C GLY A 149 1.26 -16.78 -13.70
N ALA A 150 1.24 -17.23 -12.43
CA ALA A 150 0.12 -18.01 -11.89
C ALA A 150 -1.02 -17.14 -11.33
N LEU A 151 -0.78 -15.83 -11.13
CA LEU A 151 -1.75 -14.89 -10.56
C LEU A 151 -2.63 -14.31 -11.67
N LYS A 152 -3.87 -14.80 -11.78
CA LYS A 152 -4.79 -14.48 -12.87
C LYS A 152 -5.28 -13.03 -12.90
N ASN A 153 -5.23 -12.34 -11.76
CA ASN A 153 -5.61 -10.94 -11.60
C ASN A 153 -4.43 -9.97 -11.83
N MET A 154 -3.27 -10.47 -12.26
CA MET A 154 -2.10 -9.66 -12.62
C MET A 154 -1.97 -9.55 -14.13
N SER A 155 -1.63 -8.37 -14.62
CA SER A 155 -1.46 -8.11 -16.05
C SER A 155 -0.49 -6.95 -16.31
N ALA A 156 -0.24 -6.66 -17.59
CA ALA A 156 0.50 -5.46 -18.00
C ALA A 156 -0.10 -4.15 -17.46
N LYS A 157 -1.38 -4.16 -17.07
CA LYS A 157 -2.09 -3.00 -16.52
C LYS A 157 -1.94 -2.87 -15.00
N THR A 158 -1.42 -3.89 -14.31
CA THR A 158 -1.18 -3.85 -12.87
C THR A 158 -0.23 -2.69 -12.52
N PRO A 159 -0.65 -1.73 -11.67
CA PRO A 159 0.23 -0.70 -11.14
C PRO A 159 1.21 -1.28 -10.12
N PHE A 160 2.46 -0.80 -10.17
CA PHE A 160 3.49 -1.08 -9.17
C PHE A 160 4.25 0.20 -8.86
N PHE A 161 4.48 0.47 -7.57
CA PHE A 161 5.10 1.69 -7.08
C PHE A 161 6.20 1.36 -6.06
N TYR A 162 7.28 2.14 -6.07
CA TYR A 162 8.33 2.02 -5.06
C TYR A 162 7.84 2.52 -3.70
N THR A 163 8.12 1.75 -2.65
CA THR A 163 7.81 2.15 -1.27
C THR A 163 9.03 2.76 -0.59
N ALA A 164 8.83 3.29 0.63
CA ALA A 164 9.92 3.76 1.48
C ALA A 164 10.82 2.65 2.03
N VAL A 165 10.42 1.38 1.88
CA VAL A 165 11.23 0.22 2.28
C VAL A 165 11.93 -0.35 1.05
N PRO A 166 13.27 -0.20 0.91
CA PRO A 166 13.98 -0.70 -0.25
C PRO A 166 13.82 -2.20 -0.41
N GLY A 167 13.23 -2.63 -1.52
CA GLY A 167 12.96 -4.03 -1.81
C GLY A 167 11.55 -4.52 -1.49
N VAL A 168 10.70 -3.64 -0.97
CA VAL A 168 9.26 -3.83 -0.91
C VAL A 168 8.62 -2.91 -1.94
N ILE A 169 7.79 -3.49 -2.79
CA ILE A 169 7.01 -2.81 -3.81
C ILE A 169 5.56 -2.78 -3.34
N TRP A 170 4.84 -1.73 -3.69
CA TRP A 170 3.39 -1.67 -3.55
C TRP A 170 2.77 -1.93 -4.92
N GLY A 171 1.70 -2.70 -4.96
CA GLY A 171 0.88 -2.91 -6.15
C GLY A 171 -0.60 -2.86 -5.82
N ALA A 172 -1.43 -2.80 -6.86
CA ALA A 172 -2.86 -2.98 -6.72
C ALA A 172 -3.44 -3.78 -7.88
N THR A 173 -4.51 -4.53 -7.64
CA THR A 173 -5.28 -5.13 -8.73
C THR A 173 -6.04 -4.03 -9.50
N LEU A 174 -6.57 -4.35 -10.68
CA LEU A 174 -7.37 -3.38 -11.44
C LEU A 174 -8.67 -2.99 -10.72
N GLU A 175 -9.16 -3.88 -9.85
CA GLU A 175 -10.30 -3.70 -8.97
C GLU A 175 -9.97 -2.83 -7.75
N GLY A 176 -8.71 -2.39 -7.60
CA GLY A 176 -8.30 -1.47 -6.55
C GLY A 176 -7.92 -2.14 -5.23
N VAL A 177 -7.59 -3.44 -5.25
CA VAL A 177 -7.13 -4.15 -4.04
C VAL A 177 -5.62 -3.97 -3.91
N PRO A 178 -5.10 -3.21 -2.92
CA PRO A 178 -3.68 -3.01 -2.73
C PRO A 178 -3.01 -4.24 -2.12
N PHE A 179 -1.71 -4.38 -2.35
CA PHE A 179 -0.85 -5.39 -1.74
C PHE A 179 0.61 -4.93 -1.74
N LEU A 180 1.41 -5.47 -0.83
CA LEU A 180 2.85 -5.34 -0.84
C LEU A 180 3.50 -6.63 -1.35
N LEU A 181 4.62 -6.51 -2.04
CA LEU A 181 5.41 -7.65 -2.50
C LEU A 181 6.90 -7.40 -2.39
N SER A 182 7.68 -8.48 -2.27
CA SER A 182 9.12 -8.40 -2.49
C SER A 182 9.40 -7.95 -3.93
N ASP A 183 10.48 -7.20 -4.16
CA ASP A 183 10.81 -6.68 -5.49
C ASP A 183 11.22 -7.75 -6.53
N ASP A 184 11.34 -9.01 -6.11
CA ASP A 184 11.45 -10.16 -7.01
C ASP A 184 10.11 -10.92 -7.21
N GLY A 185 9.04 -10.44 -6.59
CA GLY A 185 7.68 -10.96 -6.69
C GLY A 185 7.41 -12.27 -5.95
N GLN A 186 8.34 -12.77 -5.13
CA GLN A 186 8.24 -14.11 -4.52
C GLN A 186 7.35 -14.17 -3.28
N TYR A 187 7.15 -13.06 -2.59
CA TYR A 187 6.34 -12.97 -1.37
C TYR A 187 5.40 -11.78 -1.45
N ILE A 188 4.17 -11.99 -1.00
CA ILE A 188 3.07 -11.02 -1.06
C ILE A 188 2.44 -10.92 0.33
N THR A 189 1.99 -9.74 0.72
CA THR A 189 1.21 -9.51 1.94
C THR A 189 0.17 -8.43 1.70
N ASP A 190 -0.94 -8.51 2.43
CA ASP A 190 -1.99 -7.49 2.52
C ASP A 190 -1.71 -6.47 3.63
N GLY A 191 -0.60 -6.61 4.36
CA GLY A 191 -0.18 -5.65 5.38
C GLY A 191 0.20 -4.28 4.80
N GLU A 192 0.23 -3.29 5.68
CA GLU A 192 0.55 -1.90 5.35
C GLU A 192 1.90 -1.49 5.95
N ILE A 193 2.54 -0.46 5.35
CA ILE A 193 3.78 0.09 5.89
C ILE A 193 3.42 1.12 6.95
N SER A 194 3.75 0.77 8.19
CA SER A 194 3.69 1.66 9.33
C SER A 194 5.07 2.18 9.71
N VAL A 195 5.09 3.30 10.42
CA VAL A 195 6.30 4.02 10.80
C VAL A 195 6.43 4.08 12.32
N ILE A 196 7.65 3.83 12.79
CA ILE A 196 8.11 4.11 14.14
C ILE A 196 9.09 5.29 14.06
N GLU A 197 8.77 6.36 14.79
CA GLU A 197 9.62 7.54 14.93
C GLU A 197 9.75 7.91 16.41
N ASN A 198 10.96 8.27 16.84
CA ASN A 198 11.27 8.61 18.24
C ASN A 198 10.82 7.54 19.25
N GLY A 199 10.89 6.26 18.86
CA GLY A 199 10.47 5.14 19.70
C GLY A 199 8.95 5.05 19.89
N GLN A 200 8.15 5.68 19.02
CA GLN A 200 6.69 5.62 19.04
C GLN A 200 6.15 5.18 17.68
N PHE A 201 5.11 4.36 17.71
CA PHE A 201 4.35 4.04 16.50
C PHE A 201 3.49 5.25 16.11
N ILE A 202 3.76 5.84 14.93
CA ILE A 202 3.09 7.06 14.46
C ILE A 202 1.96 6.78 13.45
N GLY A 203 1.75 5.51 13.07
CA GLY A 203 0.74 5.10 12.10
C GLY A 203 1.33 4.72 10.74
N LEU A 204 0.54 4.88 9.68
CA LEU A 204 0.93 4.56 8.30
C LEU A 204 1.99 5.54 7.75
N ASP A 205 2.73 5.11 6.72
CA ASP A 205 3.64 6.00 5.98
C ASP A 205 2.85 7.10 5.26
N GLY A 206 2.75 8.27 5.89
CA GLY A 206 2.00 9.42 5.40
C GLY A 206 2.57 10.04 4.11
N ASN A 207 3.80 9.70 3.70
CA ASN A 207 4.39 10.25 2.49
C ASN A 207 4.06 9.43 1.24
N PHE A 208 3.85 8.12 1.39
CA PHE A 208 3.72 7.21 0.25
C PHE A 208 2.46 7.49 -0.58
N GLU A 209 1.29 7.57 0.07
CA GLU A 209 0.00 7.72 -0.63
C GLU A 209 -0.09 9.02 -1.44
N PRO A 210 0.23 10.22 -0.90
CA PRO A 210 0.20 11.45 -1.68
C PRO A 210 1.15 11.42 -2.89
N LEU A 211 2.40 10.97 -2.68
CA LEU A 211 3.39 10.88 -3.76
C LEU A 211 2.95 9.90 -4.86
N LYS A 212 2.37 8.75 -4.48
CA LYS A 212 1.79 7.79 -5.42
C LYS A 212 0.66 8.41 -6.22
N ASN A 213 -0.27 9.09 -5.55
CA ASN A 213 -1.43 9.67 -6.21
C ASN A 213 -1.03 10.78 -7.19
N GLN A 214 -0.08 11.64 -6.82
CA GLN A 214 0.51 12.63 -7.72
C GLN A 214 1.16 11.98 -8.95
N ALA A 215 1.91 10.90 -8.74
CA ALA A 215 2.51 10.17 -9.84
C ALA A 215 1.46 9.56 -10.76
N VAL A 216 0.33 9.07 -10.23
CA VAL A 216 -0.80 8.62 -11.04
C VAL A 216 -1.38 9.78 -11.86
N PHE A 217 -1.64 10.94 -11.24
CA PHE A 217 -2.19 12.11 -11.94
C PHE A 217 -1.32 12.52 -13.13
N ALA A 218 0.01 12.50 -12.96
CA ALA A 218 0.97 12.81 -14.01
C ALA A 218 0.94 11.82 -15.20
N THR A 219 0.39 10.61 -15.01
CA THR A 219 0.23 9.64 -16.11
C THR A 219 -1.07 9.80 -16.89
N LEU A 220 -2.07 10.48 -16.35
CA LEU A 220 -3.40 10.59 -16.96
C LEU A 220 -3.33 11.31 -18.31
N ASP A 221 -4.17 10.89 -19.25
CA ASP A 221 -4.47 11.73 -20.42
C ASP A 221 -5.42 12.84 -19.98
N HIS A 222 -4.87 14.05 -19.80
CA HIS A 222 -5.63 15.20 -19.34
C HIS A 222 -6.72 15.64 -20.31
N SER A 223 -6.60 15.33 -21.60
CA SER A 223 -7.64 15.62 -22.60
C SER A 223 -8.92 14.79 -22.40
N GLN A 224 -8.79 13.67 -21.70
CA GLN A 224 -9.87 12.75 -21.34
C GLN A 224 -10.37 12.95 -19.90
N LEU A 225 -10.01 14.05 -19.25
CA LEU A 225 -10.66 14.47 -18.02
C LEU A 225 -11.86 15.37 -18.38
N ILE A 226 -12.95 15.27 -17.61
CA ILE A 226 -14.03 16.26 -17.70
C ILE A 226 -13.74 17.33 -16.65
N THR A 227 -13.37 18.52 -17.12
CA THR A 227 -12.92 19.63 -16.27
C THR A 227 -14.04 20.64 -16.05
N TYR A 228 -14.29 20.97 -14.79
CA TYR A 228 -15.13 22.09 -14.37
C TYR A 228 -14.23 23.14 -13.74
N PRO A 229 -13.82 24.17 -14.52
CA PRO A 229 -12.89 25.18 -14.04
C PRO A 229 -13.51 26.05 -12.95
N ALA A 230 -12.66 26.57 -12.06
CA ALA A 230 -13.04 27.66 -11.17
C ALA A 230 -13.64 28.84 -11.95
N THR A 231 -14.67 29.46 -11.40
CA THR A 231 -15.33 30.66 -11.97
C THR A 231 -14.90 31.95 -11.26
N SER A 232 -14.17 31.82 -10.15
CA SER A 232 -13.40 32.87 -9.50
C SER A 232 -11.89 32.53 -9.59
N PRO A 233 -10.96 33.39 -9.10
CA PRO A 233 -9.54 33.06 -9.14
C PRO A 233 -9.26 31.67 -8.56
N GLU A 234 -8.53 30.85 -9.31
CA GLU A 234 -8.25 29.47 -8.93
C GLU A 234 -7.43 29.43 -7.64
N LYS A 235 -7.97 28.75 -6.62
CA LYS A 235 -7.35 28.52 -5.31
C LYS A 235 -6.97 27.06 -5.10
N ALA A 236 -7.71 26.14 -5.71
CA ALA A 236 -7.50 24.71 -5.55
C ALA A 236 -7.84 23.93 -6.82
N VAL A 237 -7.11 22.84 -7.06
CA VAL A 237 -7.42 21.84 -8.08
C VAL A 237 -7.65 20.51 -7.39
N ILE A 238 -8.75 19.84 -7.73
CA ILE A 238 -9.05 18.49 -7.25
C ILE A 238 -9.22 17.49 -8.39
N TYR A 239 -8.81 16.26 -8.15
CA TYR A 239 -9.07 15.11 -8.99
C TYR A 239 -10.18 14.27 -8.37
N VAL A 240 -11.18 13.89 -9.16
CA VAL A 240 -12.35 13.14 -8.67
C VAL A 240 -12.55 11.88 -9.51
N ALA A 241 -12.32 10.71 -8.93
CA ALA A 241 -12.75 9.44 -9.53
C ALA A 241 -14.28 9.32 -9.39
N ASN A 242 -14.99 9.30 -10.50
CA ASN A 242 -16.45 9.50 -10.54
C ASN A 242 -17.16 8.45 -11.40
N ASP A 243 -18.38 8.09 -11.02
CA ASP A 243 -19.25 7.17 -11.74
C ASP A 243 -20.66 7.80 -11.92
N VAL A 244 -21.22 7.72 -13.12
CA VAL A 244 -22.55 8.30 -13.45
C VAL A 244 -23.74 7.65 -12.74
N ASN A 245 -23.59 6.42 -12.24
CA ASN A 245 -24.62 5.70 -11.49
C ASN A 245 -24.41 5.76 -9.97
N CYS A 246 -23.34 6.37 -9.50
CA CYS A 246 -23.06 6.57 -8.07
C CYS A 246 -23.91 7.73 -7.49
N PRO A 247 -24.79 7.49 -6.50
CA PRO A 247 -25.65 8.53 -5.94
C PRO A 247 -24.89 9.67 -5.26
N TYR A 248 -23.80 9.37 -4.56
CA TYR A 248 -22.94 10.38 -3.93
C TYR A 248 -22.20 11.24 -4.97
N CYS A 249 -21.84 10.65 -6.10
CA CYS A 249 -21.19 11.36 -7.19
C CYS A 249 -22.13 12.38 -7.80
N ARG A 250 -23.42 12.06 -7.93
CA ARG A 250 -24.47 13.01 -8.35
C ARG A 250 -24.65 14.15 -7.36
N ARG A 251 -24.61 13.86 -6.05
CA ARG A 251 -24.66 14.89 -4.99
C ARG A 251 -23.45 15.81 -5.02
N LEU A 252 -22.23 15.27 -5.15
CA LEU A 252 -21.03 16.08 -5.36
C LEU A 252 -21.17 16.94 -6.62
N HIS A 253 -21.74 16.38 -7.70
CA HIS A 253 -21.93 17.12 -8.95
C HIS A 253 -22.85 18.34 -8.81
N GLN A 254 -23.85 18.26 -7.92
CA GLN A 254 -24.72 19.39 -7.59
C GLN A 254 -23.98 20.52 -6.85
N GLN A 255 -22.87 20.22 -6.19
CA GLN A 255 -22.06 21.19 -5.46
C GLN A 255 -21.00 21.89 -6.32
N LEU A 256 -20.73 21.41 -7.55
CA LEU A 256 -19.70 21.99 -8.40
C LEU A 256 -19.86 23.50 -8.64
N PRO A 257 -21.07 24.06 -8.87
CA PRO A 257 -21.20 25.51 -9.01
C PRO A 257 -20.68 26.30 -7.81
N MET A 258 -20.93 25.80 -6.59
CA MET A 258 -20.47 26.41 -5.35
C MET A 258 -18.94 26.25 -5.18
N LEU A 259 -18.39 25.07 -5.48
CA LEU A 259 -16.95 24.83 -5.46
C LEU A 259 -16.21 25.71 -6.49
N ASN A 260 -16.72 25.77 -7.72
CA ASN A 260 -16.13 26.60 -8.78
C ASN A 260 -16.18 28.09 -8.42
N ALA A 261 -17.27 28.56 -7.83
CA ALA A 261 -17.39 29.95 -7.35
C ALA A 261 -16.41 30.26 -6.19
N LYS A 262 -16.06 29.26 -5.38
CA LYS A 262 -15.03 29.37 -4.32
C LYS A 262 -13.59 29.23 -4.83
N GLY A 263 -13.38 29.05 -6.13
CA GLY A 263 -12.05 28.99 -6.73
C GLY A 263 -11.53 27.56 -6.92
N VAL A 264 -12.38 26.54 -6.86
CA VAL A 264 -11.98 25.14 -7.02
C VAL A 264 -12.19 24.69 -8.47
N THR A 265 -11.13 24.21 -9.12
CA THR A 265 -11.21 23.49 -10.39
C THR A 265 -11.34 21.99 -10.14
N VAL A 266 -12.34 21.36 -10.74
CA VAL A 266 -12.63 19.93 -10.57
C VAL A 266 -12.28 19.16 -11.84
N LYS A 267 -11.30 18.27 -11.75
CA LYS A 267 -10.86 17.37 -12.83
C LYS A 267 -11.45 15.97 -12.62
N THR A 268 -12.46 15.62 -13.41
CA THR A 268 -13.16 14.34 -13.27
C THR A 268 -12.49 13.23 -14.06
N ILE A 269 -12.12 12.15 -13.35
CA ILE A 269 -11.63 10.89 -13.90
C ILE A 269 -12.83 9.95 -14.05
N GLY A 270 -13.06 9.43 -15.26
CA GLY A 270 -14.09 8.43 -15.48
C GLY A 270 -13.75 7.09 -14.80
N TYR A 271 -14.53 6.70 -13.80
CA TYR A 271 -14.26 5.52 -12.96
C TYR A 271 -15.49 4.60 -12.84
N PRO A 272 -15.87 3.87 -13.91
CA PRO A 272 -17.06 3.03 -13.92
C PRO A 272 -16.89 1.79 -13.03
N ILE A 273 -17.62 1.74 -11.90
CA ILE A 273 -17.66 0.61 -10.96
C ILE A 273 -19.02 -0.10 -10.94
N TYR A 274 -20.10 0.57 -11.39
CA TYR A 274 -21.40 -0.08 -11.54
C TYR A 274 -21.50 -0.77 -12.90
N GLU A 275 -22.21 -1.91 -12.96
CA GLU A 275 -22.32 -2.75 -14.15
C GLU A 275 -22.74 -2.00 -15.43
N LYS A 276 -23.66 -1.03 -15.31
CA LYS A 276 -24.16 -0.24 -16.46
C LYS A 276 -23.24 0.93 -16.84
N SER A 277 -22.32 1.33 -15.96
CA SER A 277 -21.51 2.54 -16.14
C SER A 277 -20.51 2.45 -17.29
N PRO A 278 -19.83 1.32 -17.59
CA PRO A 278 -18.86 1.26 -18.67
C PRO A 278 -19.42 1.69 -20.02
N GLU A 279 -20.61 1.24 -20.41
CA GLU A 279 -21.21 1.64 -21.69
C GLU A 279 -21.66 3.11 -21.68
N GLN A 280 -22.33 3.52 -20.61
CA GLN A 280 -22.86 4.88 -20.47
C GLN A 280 -21.75 5.93 -20.44
N MET A 281 -20.67 5.67 -19.71
CA MET A 281 -19.54 6.58 -19.63
C MET A 281 -18.74 6.60 -20.94
N ARG A 282 -18.58 5.45 -21.63
CA ARG A 282 -17.99 5.45 -22.98
C ARG A 282 -18.79 6.34 -23.93
N ALA A 283 -20.11 6.29 -23.90
CA ALA A 283 -20.97 7.14 -24.71
C ALA A 283 -20.81 8.65 -24.42
N ILE A 284 -20.61 9.01 -23.15
CA ILE A 284 -20.33 10.38 -22.73
C ILE A 284 -18.94 10.83 -23.21
N TRP A 285 -17.91 9.99 -23.08
CA TRP A 285 -16.56 10.35 -23.53
C TRP A 285 -16.40 10.33 -25.06
N CYS A 286 -17.27 9.63 -25.76
CA CYS A 286 -17.35 9.65 -27.22
C CYS A 286 -17.87 10.97 -27.82
N GLN A 287 -18.33 11.93 -27.02
CA GLN A 287 -18.76 13.22 -27.54
C GLN A 287 -17.57 13.97 -28.17
N ALA A 288 -17.82 14.59 -29.33
CA ALA A 288 -16.78 15.10 -30.22
C ALA A 288 -15.90 16.22 -29.61
N SER A 289 -16.43 16.98 -28.66
CA SER A 289 -15.73 18.08 -27.99
C SER A 289 -15.78 17.94 -26.48
N GLU A 290 -14.84 18.60 -25.79
CA GLU A 290 -14.84 18.70 -24.33
C GLU A 290 -16.17 19.26 -23.80
N ASP A 291 -16.70 20.31 -24.43
CA ASP A 291 -18.02 20.85 -24.11
C ASP A 291 -19.16 19.85 -24.31
N GLY A 292 -19.07 19.04 -25.37
CA GLY A 292 -20.01 17.94 -25.61
C GLY A 292 -19.97 16.91 -24.49
N ARG A 293 -18.75 16.49 -24.08
CA ARG A 293 -18.55 15.55 -22.97
C ARG A 293 -19.11 16.11 -21.67
N ARG A 294 -18.79 17.36 -21.34
CA ARG A 294 -19.28 18.07 -20.15
C ARG A 294 -20.80 18.14 -20.12
N ARG A 295 -21.46 18.61 -21.20
CA ARG A 295 -22.94 18.64 -21.27
C ARG A 295 -23.57 17.25 -21.15
N ALA A 296 -22.98 16.24 -21.77
CA ALA A 296 -23.47 14.86 -21.67
C ALA A 296 -23.32 14.31 -20.25
N PHE A 297 -22.22 14.64 -19.56
CA PHE A 297 -21.98 14.27 -18.18
C PHE A 297 -22.92 15.02 -17.22
N ASP A 298 -23.10 16.34 -17.35
CA ASP A 298 -24.06 17.13 -16.58
C ASP A 298 -25.48 16.55 -16.69
N LYS A 299 -25.90 16.20 -17.91
CA LYS A 299 -27.19 15.58 -18.17
C LYS A 299 -27.35 14.23 -17.44
N ALA A 300 -26.29 13.41 -17.42
CA ALA A 300 -26.30 12.15 -16.68
C ALA A 300 -26.33 12.36 -15.17
N MET A 301 -25.51 13.28 -14.65
CA MET A 301 -25.31 13.50 -13.21
C MET A 301 -26.48 14.24 -12.56
N LEU A 302 -27.03 15.26 -13.22
CA LEU A 302 -28.07 16.13 -12.66
C LEU A 302 -29.49 15.68 -13.02
N GLN A 303 -29.67 15.04 -14.18
CA GLN A 303 -31.00 14.67 -14.69
C GLN A 303 -31.22 13.16 -14.76
N GLY A 304 -30.18 12.35 -14.53
CA GLY A 304 -30.25 10.90 -14.68
C GLY A 304 -30.44 10.44 -16.14
N LYS A 305 -30.21 11.32 -17.12
CA LYS A 305 -30.46 11.04 -18.54
C LYS A 305 -29.14 10.80 -19.27
N MET A 306 -28.93 9.57 -19.74
CA MET A 306 -27.73 9.19 -20.49
C MET A 306 -27.76 9.74 -21.92
N THR A 307 -26.59 10.13 -22.42
CA THR A 307 -26.41 10.55 -23.82
C THR A 307 -25.91 9.35 -24.62
N PRO A 308 -26.60 8.95 -25.71
CA PRO A 308 -26.13 7.85 -26.56
C PRO A 308 -24.78 8.15 -27.20
N ALA A 309 -24.02 7.09 -27.50
CA ALA A 309 -22.78 7.23 -28.24
C ALA A 309 -23.09 7.66 -29.70
N PRO A 310 -22.31 8.58 -30.28
CA PRO A 310 -22.35 8.82 -31.73
C PRO A 310 -22.08 7.54 -32.50
N ALA A 311 -22.81 7.30 -33.60
CA ALA A 311 -22.71 6.07 -34.38
C ALA A 311 -21.31 5.77 -34.94
N ASN A 312 -20.49 6.81 -35.12
CA ASN A 312 -19.11 6.72 -35.61
C ASN A 312 -18.05 6.54 -34.51
N CYS A 313 -18.42 6.61 -33.22
CA CYS A 313 -17.46 6.44 -32.14
C CYS A 313 -17.15 4.96 -31.91
N LYS A 314 -15.96 4.53 -32.32
CA LYS A 314 -15.45 3.16 -32.10
C LYS A 314 -14.36 3.08 -31.03
N ALA A 315 -13.82 4.22 -30.61
CA ALA A 315 -12.72 4.30 -29.66
C ALA A 315 -13.21 4.25 -28.21
N ASP A 316 -12.39 3.69 -27.33
CA ASP A 316 -12.61 3.73 -25.89
C ASP A 316 -11.71 4.79 -25.24
N TYR A 317 -12.32 5.89 -24.85
CA TYR A 317 -11.64 7.04 -24.25
C TYR A 317 -11.69 7.04 -22.71
N VAL A 318 -12.47 6.15 -22.09
CA VAL A 318 -12.62 6.09 -20.62
C VAL A 318 -11.60 5.13 -20.02
N THR A 319 -11.50 3.95 -20.62
CA THR A 319 -10.68 2.85 -20.10
C THR A 319 -9.21 3.20 -19.91
N PRO A 320 -8.52 3.93 -20.81
CA PRO A 320 -7.11 4.26 -20.61
C PRO A 320 -6.83 5.03 -19.31
N ASN A 321 -7.64 6.03 -18.97
CA ASN A 321 -7.49 6.75 -17.70
C ASN A 321 -7.95 5.92 -16.50
N ARG A 322 -9.00 5.10 -16.65
CA ARG A 322 -9.43 4.15 -15.61
C ARG A 322 -8.34 3.16 -15.23
N GLU A 323 -7.60 2.65 -16.21
CA GLU A 323 -6.48 1.72 -15.98
C GLU A 323 -5.31 2.38 -15.26
N LYS A 324 -4.91 3.58 -15.70
CA LYS A 324 -3.89 4.38 -15.01
C LYS A 324 -4.30 4.69 -13.56
N SER A 325 -5.59 4.97 -13.36
CA SER A 325 -6.17 5.27 -12.05
C SER A 325 -6.24 4.07 -11.09
N ALA A 326 -5.93 2.85 -11.54
CA ALA A 326 -5.81 1.70 -10.63
C ALA A 326 -4.75 1.94 -9.54
N GLY A 327 -3.73 2.75 -9.82
CA GLY A 327 -2.73 3.16 -8.81
C GLY A 327 -3.30 4.01 -7.67
N LEU A 328 -4.49 4.59 -7.82
CA LEU A 328 -5.19 5.28 -6.74
C LEU A 328 -5.89 4.31 -5.77
N ALA A 329 -6.02 3.02 -6.12
CA ALA A 329 -6.73 2.02 -5.33
C ALA A 329 -8.13 2.50 -4.88
N VAL A 330 -8.90 3.09 -5.80
CA VAL A 330 -10.22 3.65 -5.49
C VAL A 330 -11.19 2.53 -5.09
N MET A 331 -11.59 2.53 -3.81
CA MET A 331 -12.55 1.57 -3.26
C MET A 331 -14.01 2.01 -3.42
N ALA A 332 -14.26 3.32 -3.49
CA ALA A 332 -15.59 3.89 -3.62
C ALA A 332 -15.55 5.18 -4.43
N THR A 333 -16.65 5.50 -5.11
CA THR A 333 -16.84 6.79 -5.79
C THR A 333 -17.88 7.65 -5.03
N PRO A 334 -17.72 8.98 -4.98
CA PRO A 334 -16.58 9.72 -5.50
C PRO A 334 -15.36 9.55 -4.58
N ALA A 335 -14.17 9.42 -5.16
CA ALA A 335 -12.92 9.59 -4.41
C ALA A 335 -12.29 10.93 -4.83
N ILE A 336 -12.07 11.81 -3.85
CA ILE A 336 -11.68 13.20 -4.05
C ILE A 336 -10.25 13.39 -3.55
N TYR A 337 -9.38 13.88 -4.43
CA TYR A 337 -7.98 14.11 -4.12
C TYR A 337 -7.63 15.57 -4.40
N ARG A 338 -6.82 16.17 -3.53
CA ARG A 338 -6.14 17.42 -3.87
C ARG A 338 -5.04 17.16 -4.90
N GLU A 339 -4.60 18.23 -5.56
CA GLU A 339 -3.47 18.19 -6.48
C GLU A 339 -2.15 17.74 -5.82
N ASP A 340 -2.01 17.92 -4.50
CA ASP A 340 -0.89 17.38 -3.72
C ASP A 340 -0.97 15.86 -3.48
N GLY A 341 -2.01 15.19 -3.98
CA GLY A 341 -2.21 13.74 -3.88
C GLY A 341 -2.93 13.28 -2.62
N VAL A 342 -3.23 14.19 -1.69
CA VAL A 342 -3.94 13.82 -0.46
C VAL A 342 -5.40 13.47 -0.77
N LEU A 343 -5.81 12.28 -0.34
CA LEU A 343 -7.19 11.80 -0.43
C LEU A 343 -8.04 12.41 0.69
N TYR A 344 -9.22 12.91 0.34
CA TYR A 344 -10.24 13.29 1.31
C TYR A 344 -11.01 12.05 1.79
N GLN A 345 -11.01 11.81 3.10
CA GLN A 345 -11.56 10.58 3.71
C GLN A 345 -12.86 10.82 4.51
N ALA A 346 -13.44 12.02 4.42
CA ALA A 346 -14.68 12.38 5.11
C ALA A 346 -15.81 12.71 4.12
N SER A 347 -16.98 13.08 4.64
CA SER A 347 -18.11 13.49 3.79
C SER A 347 -17.84 14.84 3.15
N PHE A 348 -17.99 14.95 1.82
CA PHE A 348 -17.89 16.24 1.12
C PHE A 348 -19.05 17.20 1.46
N GLU A 349 -20.05 16.73 2.20
CA GLU A 349 -21.14 17.56 2.74
C GLU A 349 -20.76 18.19 4.10
N SER A 350 -19.60 17.82 4.67
CA SER A 350 -19.13 18.35 5.94
C SER A 350 -18.45 19.72 5.77
N PRO A 351 -18.53 20.62 6.78
CA PRO A 351 -17.85 21.93 6.73
C PRO A 351 -16.34 21.83 6.46
N GLU A 352 -15.71 20.77 7.00
CA GLU A 352 -14.28 20.51 6.90
C GLU A 352 -13.83 20.24 5.45
N PHE A 353 -14.76 20.00 4.52
CA PHE A 353 -14.41 19.82 3.11
C PHE A 353 -13.81 21.09 2.51
N LEU A 354 -14.34 22.27 2.83
CA LEU A 354 -13.79 23.53 2.30
C LEU A 354 -12.45 23.89 2.95
N GLU A 355 -12.30 23.61 4.25
CA GLU A 355 -11.02 23.74 4.97
C GLU A 355 -9.95 22.83 4.38
N PHE A 356 -10.30 21.58 4.09
CA PHE A 356 -9.41 20.63 3.43
C PHE A 356 -8.91 21.15 2.09
N LEU A 357 -9.77 21.85 1.35
CA LEU A 357 -9.44 22.46 0.06
C LEU A 357 -8.75 23.84 0.18
N GLY A 358 -8.73 24.45 1.37
CA GLY A 358 -8.20 25.80 1.60
C GLY A 358 -9.05 26.91 0.96
N VAL A 359 -10.38 26.74 0.94
CA VAL A 359 -11.33 27.67 0.29
C VAL A 359 -12.56 28.02 1.15
N ASP A 360 -12.45 27.82 2.46
CA ASP A 360 -13.46 28.15 3.46
C ASP A 360 -13.94 29.62 3.40
#